data_AF-A0A7S1J3D1-F1
#
_entry.id   AF-A0A7S1J3D1-F1
#
_cell.length_a   1.000
_cell.length_b   1.000
_cell.length_c   1.000
_cell.angle_alpha   90.00
_cell.angle_beta   90.00
_cell.angle_gamma   90.00
#
_symmetry.space_group_name_H-M   'P 1'
#
loop_
_entity.id
_entity.type
_entity.pdbx_description
1 polymer ?
#
loop_
_entity_poly.entity_id
_entity_poly.type
_entity_poly.pdbx_seq_one_letter_code
_entity_poly.pdbx_strand_id
1 'polypeptide(L)'
;VSASVGTLEAVRAEAEQVLETLGQDPCLTLRLDANQAWTPEQATEFLVTLAKGRPQTTARIEYLEEPLTNPSPGSLRKLSEGLPPYLRPVPIALDESLIDFTDTEVAQLLTLRHAKYANGATTALPGGTCPFLVSALVLKPAVLGVARSLRLVQSTGLRLMQPTTTAIHVPGPSLNNVTYTITSIFDSGLSLAFNTILASCVGQGVPKQHHGLSTYSRLVGDVTHPHPFANLVTGSGVSVLACEKLLASSADHWHAAGDAEAPPPPPPP
;
A
#
# COMPACT_ATOMS: atom_id res chain seq x y z
N VAL A 1 -11.64 -1.04 -18.87
CA VAL A 1 -11.53 0.02 -19.90
C VAL A 1 -10.05 0.29 -20.07
N SER A 2 -9.45 -0.14 -21.17
CA SER A 2 -8.02 0.11 -21.42
C SER A 2 -7.90 1.56 -21.85
N ALA A 3 -7.39 2.42 -20.96
CA ALA A 3 -7.14 3.81 -21.29
C ALA A 3 -5.99 3.88 -22.30
N SER A 4 -6.18 4.61 -23.39
CA SER A 4 -5.08 4.91 -24.31
C SER A 4 -3.95 5.54 -23.51
N VAL A 5 -2.76 4.95 -23.55
CA VAL A 5 -1.54 5.48 -22.95
C VAL A 5 -1.38 6.93 -23.43
N GLY A 6 -1.57 7.91 -22.53
CA GLY A 6 -1.64 9.34 -22.88
C GLY A 6 -0.35 9.85 -23.53
N THR A 7 -0.39 10.94 -24.29
CA THR A 7 0.84 11.55 -24.83
C THR A 7 1.75 12.03 -23.70
N LEU A 8 3.06 12.26 -23.96
CA LEU A 8 3.96 12.86 -22.96
C LEU A 8 3.44 14.22 -22.45
N GLU A 9 2.73 14.96 -23.31
CA GLU A 9 2.08 16.22 -22.95
C GLU A 9 0.92 16.00 -21.95
N ALA A 10 0.10 14.97 -22.14
CA ALA A 10 -0.94 14.61 -21.19
C ALA A 10 -0.36 14.23 -19.82
N VAL A 11 0.71 13.42 -19.81
CA VAL A 11 1.40 13.02 -18.57
C VAL A 11 2.02 14.23 -17.86
N ARG A 12 2.56 15.20 -18.61
CA ARG A 12 3.06 16.45 -18.03
C ARG A 12 1.93 17.27 -17.41
N ALA A 13 0.81 17.42 -18.12
CA ALA A 13 -0.35 18.16 -17.63
C ALA A 13 -0.92 17.52 -16.34
N GLU A 14 -0.96 16.19 -16.25
CA GLU A 14 -1.34 15.47 -15.02
C GLU A 14 -0.38 15.78 -13.86
N ALA A 15 0.93 15.78 -14.10
CA ALA A 15 1.92 16.14 -13.08
C ALA A 15 1.77 17.60 -12.61
N GLU A 16 1.49 18.52 -13.52
CA GLU A 16 1.23 19.93 -13.20
C GLU A 16 -0.06 20.09 -12.37
N GLN A 17 -1.11 19.34 -12.67
CA GLN A 17 -2.34 19.32 -11.89
C GLN A 17 -2.11 18.79 -10.46
N VAL A 18 -1.27 17.76 -10.29
CA VAL A 18 -0.87 17.26 -8.97
C VAL A 18 -0.15 18.35 -8.17
N LEU A 19 0.77 19.08 -8.82
CA LEU A 19 1.50 20.19 -8.18
C LEU A 19 0.57 21.34 -7.80
N GLU A 20 -0.38 21.69 -8.66
CA GLU A 20 -1.40 22.71 -8.37
C GLU A 20 -2.24 22.30 -7.15
N THR A 21 -2.73 21.06 -7.13
CA THR A 21 -3.51 20.50 -6.01
C THR A 21 -2.73 20.57 -4.70
N LEU A 22 -1.45 20.17 -4.72
CA LEU A 22 -0.57 20.30 -3.55
C LEU A 22 -0.32 21.76 -3.17
N GLY A 23 -0.31 22.68 -4.13
CA GLY A 23 -0.13 24.12 -3.89
C GLY A 23 -1.30 24.78 -3.17
N GLN A 24 -2.51 24.22 -3.29
CA GLN A 24 -3.74 24.75 -2.67
C GLN A 24 -3.80 24.52 -1.16
N ASP A 25 -3.22 23.42 -0.67
CA ASP A 25 -3.19 23.09 0.76
C ASP A 25 -1.79 22.62 1.18
N PRO A 26 -1.06 23.39 2.02
CA PRO A 26 0.27 23.01 2.49
C PRO A 26 0.28 21.78 3.42
N CYS A 27 -0.86 21.41 4.00
CA CYS A 27 -1.01 20.26 4.88
C CYS A 27 -1.41 18.97 4.13
N LEU A 28 -1.76 19.07 2.85
CA LEU A 28 -2.15 17.93 2.03
C LEU A 28 -0.95 17.03 1.71
N THR A 29 -1.13 15.72 1.94
CA THR A 29 -0.26 14.65 1.43
C THR A 29 -1.02 13.81 0.41
N LEU A 30 -0.33 13.35 -0.63
CA LEU A 30 -0.94 12.58 -1.72
C LEU A 30 -0.31 11.20 -1.87
N ARG A 31 -1.17 10.26 -2.24
CA ARG A 31 -0.81 8.99 -2.88
C ARG A 31 -1.30 9.06 -4.30
N LEU A 32 -0.41 8.76 -5.22
CA LEU A 32 -0.72 8.73 -6.63
C LEU A 32 -0.82 7.28 -7.05
N ASP A 33 -1.72 6.97 -7.96
CA ASP A 33 -1.87 5.64 -8.52
C ASP A 33 -2.03 5.77 -10.03
N ALA A 34 -1.05 5.20 -10.75
CA ALA A 34 -1.01 5.23 -12.19
C ALA A 34 -1.63 3.97 -12.82
N ASN A 35 -2.02 2.95 -12.05
CA ASN A 35 -2.68 1.74 -12.57
C ASN A 35 -2.01 1.13 -13.80
N GLN A 36 -0.68 1.06 -13.81
CA GLN A 36 0.14 0.55 -14.93
C GLN A 36 -0.09 1.33 -16.24
N ALA A 37 -0.33 2.63 -16.18
CA ALA A 37 -0.71 3.41 -17.37
C ALA A 37 0.46 3.84 -18.28
N TRP A 38 1.71 3.84 -17.81
CA TRP A 38 2.79 4.54 -18.52
C TRP A 38 3.91 3.63 -19.05
N THR A 39 4.52 4.04 -20.17
CA THR A 39 5.85 3.58 -20.56
C THR A 39 6.93 4.15 -19.64
N PRO A 40 8.15 3.59 -19.63
CA PRO A 40 9.25 4.16 -18.84
C PRO A 40 9.54 5.63 -19.15
N GLU A 41 9.41 6.05 -20.41
CA GLU A 41 9.62 7.44 -20.85
C GLU A 41 8.56 8.38 -20.27
N GLN A 42 7.30 7.96 -20.29
CA GLN A 42 6.19 8.71 -19.69
C GLN A 42 6.32 8.80 -18.17
N ALA A 43 6.59 7.69 -17.48
CA ALA A 43 6.82 7.70 -16.04
C ALA A 43 7.99 8.62 -15.65
N THR A 44 9.06 8.63 -16.46
CA THR A 44 10.20 9.54 -16.28
C THR A 44 9.77 11.00 -16.45
N GLU A 45 9.01 11.33 -17.50
CA GLU A 45 8.52 12.68 -17.75
C GLU A 45 7.61 13.18 -16.61
N PHE A 46 6.73 12.33 -16.09
CA PHE A 46 5.89 12.62 -14.93
C PHE A 46 6.73 13.00 -13.71
N LEU A 47 7.70 12.14 -13.35
CA LEU A 47 8.57 12.32 -12.19
C LEU A 47 9.47 13.54 -12.31
N VAL A 48 10.03 13.79 -13.50
CA VAL A 48 10.83 14.98 -13.80
C VAL A 48 9.97 16.25 -13.66
N THR A 49 8.74 16.22 -14.16
CA THR A 49 7.82 17.36 -14.07
C THR A 49 7.43 17.66 -12.63
N LEU A 50 7.06 16.64 -11.85
CA LEU A 50 6.79 16.79 -10.42
C LEU A 50 7.95 17.46 -9.68
N ALA A 51 9.19 17.05 -9.97
CA ALA A 51 10.34 17.59 -9.26
C ALA A 51 10.74 19.01 -9.66
N LYS A 52 10.36 19.48 -10.86
CA LYS A 52 10.48 20.90 -11.25
C LYS A 52 9.58 21.81 -10.39
N GLY A 53 8.46 21.28 -9.89
CA GLY A 53 7.42 21.99 -9.11
C GLY A 53 7.77 22.45 -7.70
N ARG A 54 9.07 22.48 -7.34
CA ARG A 54 9.69 22.74 -6.01
C ARG A 54 9.95 21.47 -5.18
N PRO A 55 11.18 21.28 -4.66
CA PRO A 55 11.55 20.10 -3.86
C PRO A 55 10.72 19.85 -2.59
N GLN A 56 10.10 20.89 -2.02
CA GLN A 56 9.23 20.76 -0.85
C GLN A 56 7.85 20.18 -1.20
N THR A 57 7.42 20.32 -2.46
CA THR A 57 6.12 19.82 -2.92
C THR A 57 6.16 18.30 -3.09
N THR A 58 7.21 17.77 -3.72
CA THR A 58 7.39 16.31 -3.89
C THR A 58 7.62 15.57 -2.58
N ALA A 59 8.07 16.27 -1.53
CA ALA A 59 8.17 15.73 -0.18
C ALA A 59 6.82 15.29 0.42
N ARG A 60 5.72 15.79 -0.12
CA ARG A 60 4.34 15.53 0.33
C ARG A 60 3.64 14.45 -0.49
N ILE A 61 4.34 13.87 -1.46
CA ILE A 61 3.90 12.66 -2.15
C ILE A 61 4.47 11.48 -1.38
N GLU A 62 3.58 10.68 -0.77
CA GLU A 62 3.99 9.53 0.02
C GLU A 62 4.58 8.44 -0.88
N TYR A 63 3.89 8.16 -1.99
CA TYR A 63 4.37 7.28 -3.04
C TYR A 63 3.51 7.44 -4.33
N LEU A 64 3.97 6.80 -5.41
CA LEU A 64 3.28 6.59 -6.68
C LEU A 64 3.15 5.08 -6.93
N GLU A 65 1.91 4.58 -6.96
CA GLU A 65 1.56 3.17 -7.22
C GLU A 65 1.65 2.88 -8.73
N GLU A 66 2.30 1.76 -9.06
CA GLU A 66 2.21 1.09 -10.37
C GLU A 66 2.38 2.01 -11.61
N PRO A 67 3.51 2.72 -11.76
CA PRO A 67 3.69 3.63 -12.90
C PRO A 67 3.72 2.92 -14.26
N LEU A 68 4.24 1.70 -14.33
CA LEU A 68 4.63 1.08 -15.60
C LEU A 68 3.59 0.09 -16.14
N THR A 69 3.28 0.15 -17.43
CA THR A 69 2.39 -0.81 -18.14
C THR A 69 2.89 -2.25 -18.16
N ASN A 70 4.20 -2.44 -18.13
CA ASN A 70 4.81 -3.77 -18.05
C ASN A 70 5.87 -3.73 -16.94
N PRO A 71 5.43 -3.79 -15.68
CA PRO A 71 6.35 -3.73 -14.56
C PRO A 71 7.13 -5.04 -14.48
N SER A 72 8.43 -4.92 -14.27
CA SER A 72 9.35 -6.01 -14.01
C SER A 72 10.45 -5.46 -13.10
N PRO A 73 11.16 -6.31 -12.34
CA PRO A 73 12.27 -5.84 -11.53
C PRO A 73 13.31 -5.06 -12.35
N GLY A 74 13.54 -5.47 -13.60
CA GLY A 74 14.42 -4.78 -14.54
C GLY A 74 13.90 -3.43 -15.03
N SER A 75 12.61 -3.32 -15.40
CA SER A 75 12.03 -2.06 -15.89
C SER A 75 11.88 -1.03 -14.76
N LEU A 76 11.50 -1.45 -13.55
CA LEU A 76 11.48 -0.59 -12.37
C LEU A 76 12.89 -0.09 -12.01
N ARG A 77 13.90 -0.97 -12.10
CA ARG A 77 15.30 -0.55 -11.91
C ARG A 77 15.73 0.49 -12.96
N LYS A 78 15.45 0.24 -14.24
CA LYS A 78 15.77 1.17 -15.32
C LYS A 78 15.10 2.53 -15.15
N LEU A 79 13.84 2.57 -14.74
CA LEU A 79 13.14 3.81 -14.40
C LEU A 79 13.90 4.56 -13.29
N SER A 80 14.35 3.85 -12.26
CA SER A 80 15.09 4.43 -11.11
C SER A 80 16.44 5.02 -11.53
N GLU A 81 17.16 4.29 -12.39
CA GLU A 81 18.49 4.66 -12.88
C GLU A 81 18.44 5.77 -13.93
N GLY A 82 17.32 5.88 -14.67
CA GLY A 82 17.10 6.90 -15.70
C GLY A 82 16.73 8.28 -15.15
N LEU A 83 16.37 8.40 -13.86
CA LEU A 83 16.03 9.68 -13.25
C LEU A 83 17.28 10.55 -13.05
N PRO A 84 17.21 11.87 -13.35
CA PRO A 84 18.32 12.77 -13.10
C PRO A 84 18.77 12.76 -11.63
N PRO A 85 20.08 12.82 -11.34
CA PRO A 85 20.62 12.60 -9.99
C PRO A 85 20.20 13.69 -8.99
N TYR A 86 19.83 14.88 -9.45
CA TYR A 86 19.38 15.96 -8.57
C TYR A 86 17.89 15.84 -8.16
N LEU A 87 17.16 14.87 -8.72
CA LEU A 87 15.77 14.64 -8.35
C LEU A 87 15.67 13.95 -7.00
N ARG A 88 14.87 14.54 -6.10
CA ARG A 88 14.37 13.78 -4.96
C ARG A 88 13.45 12.67 -5.51
N PRO A 89 13.75 11.39 -5.25
CA PRO A 89 12.93 10.29 -5.73
C PRO A 89 11.55 10.35 -5.07
N VAL A 90 10.49 10.32 -5.88
CA VAL A 90 9.16 9.97 -5.41
C VAL A 90 9.17 8.46 -5.15
N PRO A 91 8.78 7.99 -3.96
CA PRO A 91 8.74 6.57 -3.68
C PRO A 91 7.74 5.87 -4.61
N ILE A 92 8.10 4.71 -5.13
CA ILE A 92 7.20 3.85 -5.89
C ILE A 92 6.64 2.76 -4.99
N ALA A 93 5.37 2.47 -5.22
CA ALA A 93 4.60 1.47 -4.53
C ALA A 93 4.23 0.33 -5.51
N LEU A 94 4.32 -0.91 -5.04
CA LEU A 94 3.86 -2.09 -5.78
C LEU A 94 2.46 -2.48 -5.30
N ASP A 95 1.55 -2.69 -6.24
CA ASP A 95 0.18 -3.16 -6.07
C ASP A 95 -0.09 -4.35 -7.00
N GLU A 96 -0.63 -4.14 -8.21
CA GLU A 96 -0.92 -5.19 -9.18
C GLU A 96 0.30 -6.08 -9.48
N SER A 97 1.50 -5.49 -9.55
CA SER A 97 2.76 -6.21 -9.77
C SER A 97 3.03 -7.29 -8.72
N LEU A 98 2.49 -7.14 -7.50
CA LEU A 98 2.67 -8.13 -6.44
C LEU A 98 2.00 -9.46 -6.77
N ILE A 99 0.98 -9.47 -7.63
CA ILE A 99 0.31 -10.70 -8.06
C ILE A 99 1.30 -11.57 -8.84
N ASP A 100 2.03 -10.95 -9.76
CA ASP A 100 2.90 -11.64 -10.72
C ASP A 100 4.32 -11.86 -10.21
N PHE A 101 4.84 -10.96 -9.36
CA PHE A 101 6.19 -11.09 -8.83
C PHE A 101 6.27 -12.19 -7.77
N THR A 102 7.36 -12.94 -7.74
CA THR A 102 7.68 -13.86 -6.66
C THR A 102 8.13 -13.12 -5.39
N ASP A 103 7.99 -13.75 -4.22
CA ASP A 103 8.48 -13.19 -2.95
C ASP A 103 10.00 -12.88 -3.03
N THR A 104 10.77 -13.65 -3.80
CA THR A 104 12.20 -13.42 -4.06
C THR A 104 12.44 -12.17 -4.90
N GLU A 105 11.66 -11.93 -5.96
CA GLU A 105 11.79 -10.74 -6.80
C GLU A 105 11.44 -9.47 -6.02
N VAL A 106 10.38 -9.52 -5.20
CA VAL A 106 10.04 -8.43 -4.28
C VAL A 106 11.20 -8.18 -3.31
N ALA A 107 11.72 -9.23 -2.66
CA ALA A 107 12.85 -9.10 -1.75
C ALA A 107 14.10 -8.51 -2.44
N GLN A 108 14.38 -8.88 -3.70
CA GLN A 108 15.46 -8.29 -4.48
C GLN A 108 15.26 -6.79 -4.71
N LEU A 109 14.05 -6.37 -5.10
CA LEU A 109 13.70 -4.96 -5.26
C LEU A 109 13.90 -4.16 -3.97
N LEU A 110 13.49 -4.73 -2.83
CA LEU A 110 13.69 -4.12 -1.52
C LEU A 110 15.17 -4.11 -1.09
N THR A 111 15.94 -5.15 -1.41
CA THR A 111 17.35 -5.29 -1.00
C THR A 111 18.29 -4.39 -1.81
N LEU A 112 18.01 -4.17 -3.10
CA LEU A 112 18.78 -3.25 -3.94
C LEU A 112 18.85 -1.84 -3.34
N ARG A 113 17.85 -1.46 -2.54
CA ARG A 113 17.87 -0.27 -1.70
C ARG A 113 19.11 -0.13 -0.83
N HIS A 114 19.61 -1.25 -0.28
CA HIS A 114 20.63 -1.27 0.76
C HIS A 114 22.06 -1.38 0.21
N ALA A 115 22.27 -2.11 -0.89
CA ALA A 115 23.61 -2.44 -1.38
C ALA A 115 24.42 -1.20 -1.83
N LYS A 116 23.78 -0.17 -2.38
CA LYS A 116 24.46 1.06 -2.82
C LYS A 116 24.91 1.94 -1.65
N TYR A 117 24.37 1.74 -0.44
CA TYR A 117 24.81 2.41 0.79
C TYR A 117 25.97 1.71 1.49
N ALA A 118 26.01 0.38 1.45
CA ALA A 118 27.01 -0.41 2.18
C ALA A 118 28.45 -0.21 1.65
N ASN A 119 28.60 0.15 0.36
CA ASN A 119 29.91 0.25 -0.29
C ASN A 119 30.61 1.62 -0.16
N GLY A 120 30.16 2.52 0.72
CA GLY A 120 30.90 3.75 1.04
C GLY A 120 31.07 4.76 -0.11
N ALA A 121 30.43 4.54 -1.26
CA ALA A 121 30.36 5.50 -2.36
C ALA A 121 29.47 6.68 -1.94
N THR A 122 30.09 7.60 -1.20
CA THR A 122 29.59 8.87 -0.70
C THR A 122 29.44 9.88 -1.84
N THR A 123 28.63 9.54 -2.84
CA THR A 123 27.86 10.57 -3.55
C THR A 123 26.46 10.61 -2.94
N ALA A 124 26.40 10.70 -1.61
CA ALA A 124 25.26 11.31 -0.98
C ALA A 124 25.19 12.72 -1.56
N LEU A 125 24.19 12.97 -2.41
CA LEU A 125 23.78 14.32 -2.74
C LEU A 125 23.67 15.10 -1.41
N PRO A 126 24.00 16.40 -1.37
CA PRO A 126 23.71 17.22 -0.19
C PRO A 126 22.21 17.06 0.15
N GLY A 127 21.89 16.26 1.18
CA GLY A 127 20.52 15.81 1.48
C GLY A 127 20.28 14.29 1.61
N GLY A 128 21.27 13.41 1.38
CA GLY A 128 21.31 12.04 1.95
C GLY A 128 20.23 11.02 1.53
N THR A 129 19.40 11.27 0.52
CA THR A 129 18.31 10.36 0.12
C THR A 129 18.71 9.48 -1.06
N CYS A 130 18.53 8.16 -0.94
CA CYS A 130 18.83 7.20 -2.02
C CYS A 130 17.75 7.24 -3.10
N PRO A 131 18.14 7.09 -4.38
CA PRO A 131 17.23 7.03 -5.51
C PRO A 131 16.64 5.64 -5.75
N PHE A 132 16.19 4.91 -4.71
CA PHE A 132 15.61 3.58 -4.93
C PHE A 132 14.11 3.57 -4.95
N LEU A 133 13.61 3.02 -6.05
CA LEU A 133 12.25 3.13 -6.54
C LEU A 133 11.23 2.56 -5.56
N VAL A 134 11.31 1.27 -5.23
CA VAL A 134 10.24 0.64 -4.43
C VAL A 134 10.44 0.89 -2.95
N SER A 135 9.54 1.67 -2.35
CA SER A 135 9.51 1.91 -0.91
C SER A 135 8.13 1.73 -0.28
N ALA A 136 7.14 1.28 -1.05
CA ALA A 136 5.85 0.87 -0.50
C ALA A 136 5.35 -0.44 -1.11
N LEU A 137 4.61 -1.21 -0.31
CA LEU A 137 3.85 -2.38 -0.77
C LEU A 137 2.37 -2.17 -0.47
N VAL A 138 1.52 -2.23 -1.48
CA VAL A 138 0.07 -2.12 -1.39
C VAL A 138 -0.49 -3.54 -1.37
N LEU A 139 -0.82 -4.02 -0.19
CA LEU A 139 -1.18 -5.41 0.04
C LEU A 139 -2.71 -5.55 0.00
N LYS A 140 -3.21 -6.33 -0.96
CA LYS A 140 -4.61 -6.73 -1.11
C LYS A 140 -4.79 -8.18 -0.64
N PRO A 141 -5.15 -8.46 0.64
CA PRO A 141 -5.19 -9.84 1.15
C PRO A 141 -6.18 -10.75 0.42
N ALA A 142 -7.28 -10.19 -0.10
CA ALA A 142 -8.25 -10.93 -0.90
C ALA A 142 -7.66 -11.45 -2.23
N VAL A 143 -6.64 -10.77 -2.78
CA VAL A 143 -5.98 -11.15 -4.05
C VAL A 143 -4.72 -11.95 -3.79
N LEU A 144 -3.86 -11.48 -2.88
CA LEU A 144 -2.56 -12.09 -2.60
C LEU A 144 -2.66 -13.32 -1.68
N GLY A 145 -3.75 -13.42 -0.93
CA GLY A 145 -3.87 -14.30 0.22
C GLY A 145 -3.23 -13.70 1.48
N VAL A 146 -3.84 -13.95 2.62
CA VAL A 146 -3.41 -13.43 3.94
C VAL A 146 -1.99 -13.89 4.27
N ALA A 147 -1.69 -15.19 4.09
CA ALA A 147 -0.39 -15.76 4.42
C ALA A 147 0.75 -15.11 3.62
N ARG A 148 0.53 -14.84 2.34
CA ARG A 148 1.52 -14.17 1.49
C ARG A 148 1.69 -12.70 1.87
N SER A 149 0.58 -12.00 2.12
CA SER A 149 0.60 -10.60 2.58
C SER A 149 1.45 -10.46 3.85
N LEU A 150 1.27 -11.36 4.82
CA LEU A 150 2.07 -11.37 6.05
C LEU A 150 3.55 -11.69 5.82
N ARG A 151 3.87 -12.64 4.93
CA ARG A 151 5.28 -12.92 4.56
C ARG A 151 5.96 -11.71 3.91
N LEU A 152 5.24 -10.97 3.06
CA LEU A 152 5.77 -9.76 2.44
C LEU A 152 6.02 -8.65 3.48
N VAL A 153 5.14 -8.50 4.48
CA VAL A 153 5.42 -7.60 5.62
C VAL A 153 6.66 -8.04 6.40
N GLN A 154 6.82 -9.34 6.68
CA GLN A 154 8.02 -9.84 7.36
C GLN A 154 9.30 -9.58 6.57
N SER A 155 9.24 -9.70 5.24
CA SER A 155 10.41 -9.49 4.38
C SER A 155 10.86 -8.02 4.30
N THR A 156 10.01 -7.05 4.70
CA THR A 156 10.43 -5.65 4.85
C THR A 156 11.26 -5.39 6.12
N GLY A 157 11.70 -6.43 6.83
CA GLY A 157 12.48 -6.31 8.06
C GLY A 157 11.66 -5.89 9.29
N LEU A 158 10.33 -5.78 9.16
CA LEU A 158 9.44 -5.63 10.29
C LEU A 158 9.26 -6.99 10.96
N ARG A 159 9.60 -7.06 12.25
CA ARG A 159 9.32 -8.23 13.06
C ARG A 159 7.82 -8.26 13.35
N LEU A 160 7.09 -9.14 12.67
CA LEU A 160 5.81 -9.62 13.19
C LEU A 160 6.08 -10.22 14.58
N MET A 161 5.28 -9.84 15.58
CA MET A 161 5.49 -10.30 16.96
C MET A 161 5.61 -11.83 16.98
N GLN A 162 6.76 -12.32 17.46
CA GLN A 162 6.77 -13.64 18.10
C GLN A 162 6.32 -13.44 19.54
N PRO A 163 5.39 -14.26 20.06
CA PRO A 163 5.02 -14.23 21.47
C PRO A 163 6.12 -14.90 22.29
N THR A 164 7.28 -14.26 22.46
CA THR A 164 8.32 -14.71 23.38
C THR A 164 9.06 -13.53 24.02
N THR A 165 9.21 -13.64 25.33
CA THR A 165 9.59 -12.65 26.34
C THR A 165 11.05 -12.20 26.32
N THR A 166 11.79 -12.39 25.23
CA THR A 166 13.19 -11.94 25.12
C THR A 166 13.49 -11.46 23.71
N ALA A 167 13.41 -10.14 23.52
CA ALA A 167 13.77 -9.49 22.26
C ALA A 167 15.28 -9.63 22.00
N ILE A 168 15.69 -10.69 21.30
CA ILE A 168 17.03 -10.81 20.74
C ILE A 168 17.12 -9.83 19.57
N HIS A 169 17.77 -8.69 19.78
CA HIS A 169 18.13 -7.73 18.73
C HIS A 169 19.13 -8.42 17.79
N VAL A 170 18.69 -8.80 16.58
CA VAL A 170 19.61 -9.27 15.54
C VAL A 170 20.04 -8.02 14.77
N PRO A 171 21.32 -7.63 14.82
CA PRO A 171 21.82 -6.47 14.10
C PRO A 171 21.93 -6.83 12.61
N GLY A 172 20.90 -6.49 11.85
CA GLY A 172 20.93 -6.42 10.39
C GLY A 172 20.67 -4.98 9.94
N PRO A 173 21.12 -4.57 8.73
CA PRO A 173 20.77 -3.27 8.18
C PRO A 173 19.26 -3.17 8.12
N SER A 174 18.69 -2.28 8.92
CA SER A 174 17.25 -2.23 9.05
C SER A 174 16.65 -1.70 7.75
N LEU A 175 15.73 -2.48 7.16
CA LEU A 175 14.88 -2.10 6.03
C LEU A 175 13.85 -1.01 6.42
N ASN A 176 14.15 -0.21 7.46
CA ASN A 176 13.26 0.59 8.31
C ASN A 176 12.37 1.62 7.61
N ASN A 177 12.48 1.78 6.29
CA ASN A 177 11.78 2.81 5.54
C ASN A 177 10.95 2.22 4.40
N VAL A 178 10.67 0.90 4.37
CA VAL A 178 9.68 0.33 3.45
C VAL A 178 8.34 0.43 4.15
N THR A 179 7.43 1.19 3.54
CA THR A 179 6.05 1.31 3.99
C THR A 179 5.22 0.18 3.38
N TYR A 180 4.09 -0.13 3.99
CA TYR A 180 3.12 -1.04 3.40
C TYR A 180 1.73 -0.62 3.85
N THR A 181 0.77 -0.89 2.99
CA THR A 181 -0.63 -0.48 3.14
C THR A 181 -1.49 -1.70 2.94
N ILE A 182 -2.26 -2.11 3.94
CA ILE A 182 -3.36 -3.05 3.70
C ILE A 182 -4.49 -2.28 3.02
N THR A 183 -4.94 -2.76 1.87
CA THR A 183 -5.97 -2.11 1.05
C THR A 183 -7.11 -3.07 0.70
N SER A 184 -8.23 -2.49 0.29
CA SER A 184 -9.43 -3.20 -0.14
C SER A 184 -9.59 -3.19 -1.66
N ILE A 185 -10.23 -4.22 -2.20
CA ILE A 185 -10.65 -4.31 -3.61
C ILE A 185 -12.15 -4.14 -3.80
N PHE A 186 -12.78 -3.21 -3.06
CA PHE A 186 -14.23 -3.12 -2.91
C PHE A 186 -14.80 -4.36 -2.19
N ASP A 187 -14.14 -4.75 -1.10
CA ASP A 187 -14.56 -5.91 -0.34
C ASP A 187 -15.85 -5.67 0.47
N SER A 188 -16.52 -6.74 0.87
CA SER A 188 -17.65 -6.66 1.80
C SER A 188 -17.26 -6.08 3.17
N GLY A 189 -18.25 -5.65 3.96
CA GLY A 189 -18.01 -5.12 5.31
C GLY A 189 -17.22 -6.06 6.23
N LEU A 190 -17.41 -7.39 6.11
CA LEU A 190 -16.66 -8.39 6.86
C LEU A 190 -15.17 -8.47 6.43
N SER A 191 -14.90 -8.37 5.14
CA SER A 191 -13.52 -8.38 4.64
C SER A 191 -12.81 -7.06 4.97
N LEU A 192 -13.51 -5.93 4.92
CA LEU A 192 -12.98 -4.64 5.41
C LEU A 192 -12.64 -4.70 6.91
N ALA A 193 -13.50 -5.32 7.71
CA ALA A 193 -13.27 -5.59 9.12
C ALA A 193 -12.00 -6.42 9.36
N PHE A 194 -11.86 -7.50 8.61
CA PHE A 194 -10.69 -8.36 8.68
C PHE A 194 -9.41 -7.64 8.25
N ASN A 195 -9.43 -6.91 7.12
CA ASN A 195 -8.30 -6.14 6.62
C ASN A 195 -7.86 -5.06 7.60
N THR A 196 -8.82 -4.46 8.31
CA THR A 196 -8.56 -3.49 9.36
C THR A 196 -7.79 -4.10 10.54
N ILE A 197 -8.26 -5.25 11.05
CA ILE A 197 -7.58 -5.97 12.13
C ILE A 197 -6.18 -6.37 11.66
N LEU A 198 -6.08 -6.93 10.46
CA LEU A 198 -4.82 -7.32 9.87
C LEU A 198 -3.84 -6.15 9.85
N ALA A 199 -4.25 -4.99 9.28
CA ALA A 199 -3.47 -3.76 9.26
C ALA A 199 -2.94 -3.40 10.65
N SER A 200 -3.82 -3.42 11.65
CA SER A 200 -3.44 -3.07 13.02
C SER A 200 -2.46 -4.03 13.69
N CYS A 201 -2.49 -5.31 13.34
CA CYS A 201 -1.56 -6.32 13.86
C CYS A 201 -0.17 -6.14 13.25
N VAL A 202 -0.10 -5.74 11.97
CA VAL A 202 1.17 -5.57 11.28
C VAL A 202 1.83 -4.22 11.60
N GLY A 203 1.06 -3.16 11.88
CA GLY A 203 1.55 -1.79 12.13
C GLY A 203 1.98 -1.44 13.55
N GLN A 204 2.07 -2.41 14.46
CA GLN A 204 2.48 -2.18 15.85
C GLN A 204 3.85 -1.48 15.92
N GLY A 205 3.89 -0.29 16.53
CA GLY A 205 5.10 0.52 16.70
C GLY A 205 5.28 1.66 15.70
N VAL A 206 4.39 1.82 14.71
CA VAL A 206 4.37 2.99 13.83
C VAL A 206 3.29 3.97 14.31
N PRO A 207 3.62 5.26 14.60
CA PRO A 207 2.66 6.22 15.19
C PRO A 207 1.40 6.45 14.35
N LYS A 208 1.52 6.27 13.03
CA LYS A 208 0.43 6.42 12.07
C LYS A 208 0.65 5.39 10.97
N GLN A 209 -0.24 4.42 10.88
CA GLN A 209 -0.28 3.51 9.75
C GLN A 209 -1.45 3.89 8.88
N HIS A 210 -1.18 4.06 7.60
CA HIS A 210 -2.23 4.37 6.67
C HIS A 210 -2.80 3.09 6.04
N HIS A 211 -4.04 3.17 5.58
CA HIS A 211 -4.78 2.05 5.01
C HIS A 211 -5.52 2.48 3.73
N GLY A 212 -5.84 1.54 2.86
CA GLY A 212 -6.62 1.74 1.63
C GLY A 212 -8.04 1.21 1.76
N LEU A 213 -8.73 1.54 2.85
CA LEU A 213 -10.03 0.96 3.22
C LEU A 213 -11.21 1.94 3.03
N SER A 214 -11.01 3.01 2.24
CA SER A 214 -12.02 4.05 2.00
C SER A 214 -13.18 3.62 1.10
N THR A 215 -13.17 2.38 0.61
CA THR A 215 -14.24 1.77 -0.20
C THR A 215 -15.54 1.59 0.58
N TYR A 216 -15.52 1.63 1.92
CA TYR A 216 -16.71 1.49 2.77
C TYR A 216 -17.86 2.45 2.38
N SER A 217 -17.51 3.71 2.08
CA SER A 217 -18.49 4.74 1.68
C SER A 217 -19.28 4.40 0.41
N ARG A 218 -18.78 3.46 -0.40
CA ARG A 218 -19.43 3.00 -1.65
C ARG A 218 -20.31 1.76 -1.46
N LEU A 219 -20.28 1.13 -0.28
CA LEU A 219 -21.00 -0.11 0.04
C LEU A 219 -22.33 0.15 0.76
N VAL A 220 -22.98 1.29 0.50
CA VAL A 220 -24.19 1.79 1.18
C VAL A 220 -25.35 0.77 1.25
N GLY A 221 -25.33 -0.32 0.49
CA GLY A 221 -26.32 -1.40 0.56
C GLY A 221 -25.80 -2.81 0.85
N ASP A 222 -24.49 -3.03 1.01
CA ASP A 222 -23.89 -4.38 0.88
C ASP A 222 -23.69 -5.12 2.21
N VAL A 223 -24.20 -4.56 3.30
CA VAL A 223 -24.50 -5.36 4.49
C VAL A 223 -25.98 -5.17 4.73
N THR A 224 -26.76 -6.21 4.48
CA THR A 224 -28.23 -6.24 4.60
C THR A 224 -28.75 -5.82 5.97
N HIS A 225 -27.86 -5.60 6.96
CA HIS A 225 -28.10 -4.83 8.17
C HIS A 225 -26.95 -3.82 8.38
N PRO A 226 -27.22 -2.61 8.92
CA PRO A 226 -26.18 -1.68 9.31
C PRO A 226 -25.29 -2.33 10.36
N HIS A 227 -24.19 -2.94 9.92
CA HIS A 227 -23.26 -3.56 10.84
C HIS A 227 -22.51 -2.43 11.55
N PRO A 228 -22.41 -2.44 12.89
CA PRO A 228 -21.81 -1.35 13.66
C PRO A 228 -20.32 -1.13 13.36
N PHE A 229 -19.74 -1.91 12.43
CA PHE A 229 -18.40 -1.73 11.89
C PHE A 229 -18.14 -0.34 11.29
N ALA A 230 -19.16 0.29 10.69
CA ALA A 230 -19.06 1.67 10.19
C ALA A 230 -18.55 2.63 11.27
N ASN A 231 -19.06 2.44 12.49
CA ASN A 231 -18.80 3.30 13.64
C ASN A 231 -17.41 3.05 14.24
N LEU A 232 -16.70 2.01 13.80
CA LEU A 232 -15.36 1.66 14.27
C LEU A 232 -14.26 2.34 13.44
N VAL A 233 -14.58 2.80 12.23
CA VAL A 233 -13.67 3.52 11.35
C VAL A 233 -13.86 5.02 11.57
N THR A 234 -12.89 5.70 12.20
CA THR A 234 -12.95 7.14 12.48
C THR A 234 -11.78 7.86 11.81
N GLY A 235 -12.06 8.66 10.77
CA GLY A 235 -11.03 9.38 10.03
C GLY A 235 -10.06 8.43 9.31
N SER A 236 -8.76 8.51 9.62
CA SER A 236 -7.72 7.63 9.05
C SER A 236 -7.29 6.49 9.98
N GLY A 237 -8.14 6.12 10.94
CA GLY A 237 -7.78 5.15 11.98
C GLY A 237 -8.94 4.23 12.34
N VAL A 238 -8.60 3.09 12.94
CA VAL A 238 -9.59 2.10 13.41
C VAL A 238 -9.23 1.53 14.77
N SER A 239 -10.24 1.35 15.64
CA SER A 239 -10.10 0.76 16.97
C SER A 239 -10.07 -0.77 16.94
N VAL A 240 -8.89 -1.34 17.15
CA VAL A 240 -8.63 -2.80 17.13
C VAL A 240 -9.48 -3.57 18.14
N LEU A 241 -9.51 -3.08 19.39
CA LEU A 241 -10.25 -3.73 20.47
C LEU A 241 -11.75 -3.72 20.21
N ALA A 242 -12.26 -2.70 19.52
CA ALA A 242 -13.66 -2.62 19.17
C ALA A 242 -14.00 -3.56 18.00
N CYS A 243 -13.10 -3.71 17.02
CA CYS A 243 -13.24 -4.68 15.94
C CYS A 243 -13.24 -6.13 16.46
N GLU A 244 -12.32 -6.46 17.38
CA GLU A 244 -12.25 -7.78 18.01
C GLU A 244 -13.53 -8.13 18.77
N LYS A 245 -14.00 -7.23 19.64
CA LYS A 245 -15.26 -7.40 20.39
C LYS A 245 -16.46 -7.59 19.46
N LEU A 246 -16.52 -6.81 18.39
CA LEU A 246 -17.61 -6.87 17.43
C LEU A 246 -17.59 -8.19 16.64
N LEU A 247 -16.41 -8.68 16.23
CA LEU A 247 -16.29 -9.99 15.59
C LEU A 247 -16.67 -11.13 16.53
N ALA A 248 -16.23 -11.10 17.79
CA ALA A 248 -16.62 -12.10 18.78
C ALA A 248 -18.16 -12.16 18.94
N SER A 249 -18.81 -11.01 19.11
CA SER A 249 -20.27 -10.94 19.20
C SER A 249 -21.00 -11.36 17.92
N SER A 250 -20.37 -11.16 16.76
CA SER A 250 -20.93 -11.61 15.47
C SER A 250 -20.79 -13.13 15.35
N ALA A 251 -19.64 -13.71 15.70
CA ALA A 251 -19.44 -15.16 15.68
C ALA A 251 -20.48 -15.89 16.55
N ASP A 252 -20.75 -15.38 17.75
CA ASP A 252 -21.78 -15.92 18.65
C ASP A 252 -23.18 -15.89 18.00
N HIS A 253 -23.49 -14.80 17.28
CA HIS A 253 -24.77 -14.63 16.58
C HIS A 253 -24.95 -15.62 15.42
N TRP A 254 -23.87 -15.92 14.69
CA TRP A 254 -23.88 -16.84 13.55
C TRP A 254 -23.95 -18.29 14.00
N HIS A 255 -23.29 -18.64 15.10
CA HIS A 255 -23.46 -19.95 15.73
C HIS A 255 -24.91 -20.17 16.18
N ALA A 256 -25.53 -19.17 16.83
CA ALA A 256 -26.92 -19.26 17.24
C ALA A 256 -27.91 -19.35 16.05
N ALA A 257 -27.59 -18.72 14.91
CA ALA A 257 -28.42 -18.80 13.70
C ALA A 257 -28.26 -20.13 12.94
N GLY A 258 -27.09 -20.77 13.02
CA GLY A 258 -26.84 -22.10 12.44
C GLY A 258 -27.54 -23.24 13.19
N ASP A 259 -27.85 -23.03 14.47
CA ASP A 259 -28.60 -23.97 15.31
C ASP A 259 -30.13 -23.78 15.21
N ALA A 260 -30.61 -22.74 14.50
CA ALA A 260 -32.02 -22.61 14.19
C ALA A 260 -32.42 -23.66 13.15
N GLU A 261 -33.33 -24.58 13.53
CA GLU A 261 -33.79 -25.72 12.73
C GLU A 261 -33.95 -25.39 11.24
N ALA A 262 -33.35 -26.22 10.39
CA ALA A 262 -33.56 -26.16 8.96
C ALA A 262 -35.07 -26.16 8.65
N PRO A 263 -35.54 -25.30 7.73
CA PRO A 263 -36.96 -25.24 7.40
C PRO A 263 -37.44 -26.63 6.96
N PRO A 264 -38.65 -27.05 7.36
CA PRO A 264 -39.18 -28.36 7.03
C PRO A 264 -39.19 -28.56 5.51
N PRO A 265 -38.91 -29.78 5.01
CA PRO A 265 -38.89 -30.04 3.59
C PRO A 265 -40.26 -29.70 2.96
N PRO A 266 -40.28 -29.22 1.71
CA PRO A 266 -41.53 -28.93 1.02
C PRO A 266 -42.41 -30.18 0.91
N PRO A 267 -43.75 -30.05 0.93
CA PRO A 267 -44.64 -31.19 0.79
C PRO A 267 -44.43 -31.87 -0.58
N PRO A 268 -44.60 -33.20 -0.67
CA PRO A 268 -44.43 -33.95 -1.91
C PRO A 268 -45.45 -33.52 -2.99
N PRO A 269 -45.10 -33.70 -4.28
CA PRO A 269 -45.94 -33.30 -5.41
C PRO A 269 -47.25 -34.09 -5.53
#